data_AF-A0A0M3RE36-F1
#
_entry.id   AF-A0A0M3RE36-F1
#
_cell.length_a   1.000
_cell.length_b   1.000
_cell.length_c   1.000
_cell.angle_alpha   90.00
_cell.angle_beta   90.00
_cell.angle_gamma   90.00
#
_symmetry.space_group_name_H-M   'P 1'
#
loop_
_entity.id
_entity.type
_entity.pdbx_description
1 polymer ?
#
loop_
_entity_poly.entity_id
_entity_poly.type
_entity_poly.pdbx_seq_one_letter_code
_entity_poly.pdbx_strand_id
1 'polypeptide(L)'
;MAGIIKVNTAQVADIANTIENLNTKLSDELKTSQTTIKNLTNTWEGEAAQATVQAYEEFAAKYFQTYYDILDSYAKFLRMNVDQGYFETETTNTNLADAFK
;
A
#
# COMPACT_ATOMS: atom_id res chain seq x y z
N MET A 1 -16.92 -33.38 2.89
CA MET A 1 -16.76 -32.35 1.83
C MET A 1 -16.42 -31.05 2.53
N ALA A 2 -15.14 -30.85 2.84
CA ALA A 2 -14.69 -29.56 3.36
C ALA A 2 -14.87 -28.54 2.24
N GLY A 3 -15.65 -27.50 2.50
CA GLY A 3 -15.95 -26.47 1.53
C GLY A 3 -14.63 -25.95 0.96
N ILE A 4 -14.48 -26.06 -0.36
CA ILE A 4 -13.42 -25.37 -1.08
C ILE A 4 -13.63 -23.91 -0.71
N ILE A 5 -12.80 -23.38 0.19
CA ILE A 5 -12.67 -21.94 0.34
C ILE A 5 -12.06 -21.52 -1.01
N LYS A 6 -12.92 -21.24 -1.98
CA LYS A 6 -12.58 -20.40 -3.13
C LYS A 6 -12.29 -19.03 -2.53
N VAL A 7 -11.13 -18.87 -1.89
CA VAL A 7 -10.51 -17.55 -1.85
C VAL A 7 -10.39 -17.22 -3.33
N ASN A 8 -11.20 -16.26 -3.77
CA ASN A 8 -11.08 -15.75 -5.11
C ASN A 8 -9.76 -14.98 -5.13
N THR A 9 -8.67 -15.71 -5.39
CA THR A 9 -7.30 -15.21 -5.39
C THR A 9 -7.17 -14.02 -6.32
N ALA A 10 -7.96 -13.98 -7.40
CA ALA A 10 -8.10 -12.82 -8.28
C ALA A 10 -8.72 -11.61 -7.54
N GLN A 11 -9.79 -11.78 -6.77
CA GLN A 11 -10.36 -10.67 -5.98
C GLN A 11 -9.40 -10.15 -4.92
N VAL A 12 -8.64 -11.01 -4.24
CA VAL A 12 -7.67 -10.56 -3.23
C VAL A 12 -6.48 -9.85 -3.91
N ALA A 13 -6.03 -10.34 -5.06
CA ALA A 13 -5.04 -9.65 -5.88
C ALA A 13 -5.54 -8.27 -6.37
N ASP A 14 -6.81 -8.18 -6.81
CA ASP A 14 -7.43 -6.92 -7.22
C ASP A 14 -7.55 -5.93 -6.06
N ILE A 15 -7.87 -6.42 -4.86
CA ILE A 15 -7.90 -5.60 -3.63
C ILE A 15 -6.49 -5.11 -3.30
N ALA A 16 -5.46 -5.97 -3.36
CA ALA A 16 -4.07 -5.57 -3.13
C ALA A 16 -3.61 -4.50 -4.14
N ASN A 17 -3.92 -4.70 -5.43
CA ASN A 17 -3.66 -3.70 -6.48
C ASN A 17 -4.38 -2.37 -6.19
N THR A 18 -5.62 -2.44 -5.72
CA THR A 18 -6.39 -1.25 -5.34
C THR A 18 -5.74 -0.50 -4.18
N ILE A 19 -5.28 -1.22 -3.16
CA ILE A 19 -4.60 -0.63 -1.99
C ILE A 19 -3.28 0.02 -2.41
N GLU A 20 -2.48 -0.61 -3.28
CA GLU A 20 -1.23 -0.03 -3.79
C GLU A 20 -1.49 1.25 -4.60
N ASN A 21 -2.52 1.25 -5.44
CA ASN A 21 -2.93 2.42 -6.20
C ASN A 21 -3.38 3.56 -5.27
N LEU A 22 -4.16 3.26 -4.24
CA LEU A 22 -4.59 4.25 -3.23
C LEU A 22 -3.40 4.78 -2.44
N ASN A 23 -2.44 3.91 -2.08
CA ASN A 23 -1.23 4.30 -1.37
C ASN A 23 -0.34 5.24 -2.20
N THR A 24 -0.21 4.96 -3.49
CA THR A 24 0.52 5.82 -4.43
C THR A 24 -0.15 7.19 -4.53
N LYS A 25 -1.48 7.22 -4.71
CA LYS A 25 -2.25 8.47 -4.73
C LYS A 25 -2.10 9.25 -3.43
N LEU A 26 -2.15 8.58 -2.28
CA LEU A 26 -1.92 9.22 -0.99
C LEU A 26 -0.53 9.86 -0.92
N SER A 27 0.52 9.15 -1.36
CA SER A 27 1.88 9.69 -1.42
C SER A 27 1.97 10.95 -2.29
N ASP A 28 1.32 10.93 -3.44
CA ASP A 28 1.31 12.06 -4.38
C ASP A 28 0.56 13.28 -3.81
N GLU A 29 -0.59 13.06 -3.18
CA GLU A 29 -1.36 14.12 -2.50
C GLU A 29 -0.54 14.75 -1.35
N LEU A 30 0.14 13.92 -0.55
CA LEU A 30 0.99 14.39 0.55
C LEU A 30 2.20 15.22 0.02
N LYS A 31 2.84 14.80 -1.07
CA LYS A 31 3.90 15.59 -1.71
C LYS A 31 3.38 16.88 -2.33
N THR A 32 2.16 16.86 -2.86
CA THR A 32 1.48 18.04 -3.41
C THR A 32 1.16 19.04 -2.31
N SER A 33 0.70 18.59 -1.14
CA SER A 33 0.46 19.47 0.01
C SER A 33 1.77 20.06 0.56
N GLN A 34 2.85 19.28 0.61
CA GLN A 34 4.19 19.79 0.95
C GLN A 34 4.65 20.90 -0.01
N THR A 35 4.45 20.69 -1.32
CA THR A 35 4.78 21.69 -2.34
C THR A 35 3.94 22.95 -2.19
N THR A 36 2.65 22.81 -1.87
CA THR A 36 1.75 23.94 -1.62
C THR A 36 2.21 24.77 -0.43
N ILE A 37 2.61 24.13 0.68
CA ILE A 37 3.15 24.83 1.85
C ILE A 37 4.49 25.51 1.54
N LYS A 38 5.38 24.86 0.76
CA LYS A 38 6.60 25.52 0.27
C LYS A 38 6.27 26.74 -0.58
N ASN A 39 5.25 26.69 -1.43
CA ASN A 39 4.84 27.83 -2.26
C ASN A 39 4.22 28.97 -1.44
N LEU A 40 3.73 28.72 -0.22
CA LEU A 40 3.23 29.76 0.67
C LEU A 40 4.29 30.84 0.96
N THR A 41 5.57 30.48 0.97
CA THR A 41 6.67 31.43 1.21
C THR A 41 6.81 32.46 0.09
N ASN A 42 6.25 32.20 -1.10
CA ASN A 42 6.26 33.17 -2.21
C ASN A 42 5.28 34.32 -1.99
N THR A 43 4.27 34.12 -1.13
CA THR A 43 3.22 35.10 -0.85
C THR A 43 3.26 35.63 0.58
N TRP A 44 3.84 34.87 1.50
CA TRP A 44 3.98 35.21 2.90
C TRP A 44 5.44 35.01 3.32
N GLU A 45 6.14 36.13 3.47
CA GLU A 45 7.55 36.16 3.89
C GLU A 45 7.66 36.59 5.36
N GLY A 46 8.65 36.03 6.07
CA GLY A 46 8.94 36.34 7.47
C GLY A 46 9.23 35.09 8.31
N GLU A 47 9.69 35.30 9.55
CA GLU A 47 10.06 34.20 10.48
C GLU A 47 8.88 33.25 10.73
N ALA A 48 7.65 33.77 10.84
CA ALA A 48 6.46 32.95 11.05
C ALA A 48 6.16 32.02 9.85
N ALA A 49 6.37 32.50 8.62
CA ALA A 49 6.19 31.68 7.42
C ALA A 49 7.27 30.58 7.34
N GLN A 50 8.53 30.93 7.62
CA GLN A 50 9.62 29.96 7.68
C GLN A 50 9.40 28.89 8.75
N ALA A 51 8.96 29.28 9.96
CA ALA A 51 8.63 28.34 11.03
C ALA A 51 7.49 27.39 10.63
N THR A 52 6.48 27.90 9.92
CA THR A 52 5.36 27.08 9.41
C THR A 52 5.84 26.05 8.39
N VAL A 53 6.69 26.46 7.43
CA VAL A 53 7.25 25.54 6.44
C VAL A 53 8.13 24.50 7.10
N GLN A 54 9.01 24.88 8.03
CA GLN A 54 9.85 23.93 8.76
C GLN A 54 9.03 22.91 9.55
N ALA A 55 8.01 23.35 10.29
CA ALA A 55 7.11 22.44 11.01
C ALA A 55 6.42 21.44 10.07
N TYR A 56 6.05 21.88 8.87
CA TYR A 56 5.45 20.99 7.87
C TYR A 56 6.46 20.02 7.24
N GLU A 57 7.70 20.46 6.99
CA GLU A 57 8.77 19.58 6.51
C GLU A 57 9.11 18.49 7.53
N GLU A 58 9.17 18.84 8.82
CA GLU A 58 9.35 17.87 9.91
C GLU A 58 8.20 16.86 9.96
N PHE A 59 6.96 17.32 9.80
CA PHE A 59 5.79 16.45 9.68
C PHE A 59 5.91 15.51 8.48
N ALA A 60 6.26 16.03 7.30
CA ALA A 60 6.42 15.24 6.09
C ALA A 60 7.49 14.15 6.25
N ALA A 61 8.67 14.52 6.78
CA ALA A 61 9.78 13.61 7.02
C ALA A 61 9.42 12.49 8.01
N LYS A 62 8.57 12.79 9.00
CA LYS A 62 8.20 11.83 10.05
C LYS A 62 7.11 10.85 9.60
N TYR A 63 6.15 11.30 8.80
CA TYR A 63 4.91 10.54 8.58
C TYR A 63 4.69 10.05 7.16
N PHE A 64 5.17 10.75 6.12
CA PHE A 64 4.83 10.39 4.74
C PHE A 64 5.30 8.98 4.39
N GLN A 65 6.56 8.67 4.70
CA GLN A 65 7.12 7.34 4.45
C GLN A 65 6.42 6.29 5.30
N THR A 66 6.19 6.57 6.58
CA THR A 66 5.52 5.64 7.50
C THR A 66 4.12 5.26 7.02
N TYR A 67 3.31 6.21 6.55
CA TYR A 67 1.99 5.92 6.01
C TYR A 67 2.07 5.07 4.73
N TYR A 68 3.05 5.36 3.88
CA TYR A 68 3.28 4.57 2.68
C TYR A 68 3.66 3.12 3.04
N ASP A 69 4.60 2.95 3.96
CA ASP A 69 5.12 1.64 4.35
C ASP A 69 4.06 0.76 5.01
N ILE A 70 3.16 1.34 5.81
CA ILE A 70 2.06 0.60 6.46
C ILE A 70 1.12 0.00 5.42
N LEU A 71 0.69 0.82 4.45
CA LEU A 71 -0.26 0.39 3.41
C LEU A 71 0.40 -0.57 2.41
N ASP A 72 1.66 -0.33 2.05
CA ASP A 72 2.46 -1.22 1.20
C ASP A 72 2.69 -2.58 1.87
N SER A 73 3.03 -2.60 3.17
CA SER A 73 3.19 -3.84 3.94
C SER A 73 1.90 -4.65 3.99
N TYR A 74 0.75 -3.98 4.13
CA TYR A 74 -0.55 -4.65 4.11
C TYR A 74 -0.90 -5.22 2.74
N ALA A 75 -0.64 -4.47 1.65
CA ALA A 75 -0.84 -4.97 0.29
C ALA A 75 0.07 -6.18 -0.02
N LYS A 76 1.34 -6.13 0.40
CA LYS A 76 2.28 -7.26 0.30
C LYS A 76 1.82 -8.47 1.11
N PHE A 77 1.30 -8.26 2.31
CA PHE A 77 0.72 -9.32 3.11
C PHE A 77 -0.46 -9.98 2.38
N LEU A 78 -1.37 -9.20 1.80
CA LEU A 78 -2.48 -9.74 1.01
C LEU A 78 -1.98 -10.59 -0.16
N ARG A 79 -0.96 -10.13 -0.89
CA ARG A 79 -0.35 -10.91 -1.98
C ARG A 79 0.31 -12.21 -1.49
N MET A 80 1.10 -12.15 -0.43
CA MET A 80 1.79 -13.32 0.12
C MET A 80 0.82 -14.42 0.57
N ASN A 81 -0.30 -14.06 1.20
CA ASN A 81 -1.32 -15.04 1.61
C ASN A 81 -2.05 -15.64 0.40
N VAL A 82 -2.22 -14.88 -0.68
CA VAL A 82 -2.82 -15.38 -1.93
C VAL A 82 -1.88 -16.35 -2.63
N ASP A 83 -0.61 -15.98 -2.78
CA ASP A 83 0.40 -16.80 -3.45
C ASP A 83 0.63 -18.12 -2.70
N GLN A 84 0.75 -18.08 -1.36
CA GLN A 84 0.94 -19.29 -0.56
C GLN A 84 -0.30 -20.19 -0.53
N GLY A 85 -1.50 -19.62 -0.33
CA GLY A 85 -2.75 -20.40 -0.29
C GLY A 85 -3.11 -21.06 -1.62
N TYR A 86 -2.73 -20.43 -2.74
CA TYR A 86 -2.91 -21.00 -4.09
C TYR A 86 -1.90 -22.11 -4.38
N PHE A 87 -0.61 -21.92 -4.06
CA PHE A 87 0.43 -22.91 -4.30
C PHE A 87 0.18 -24.22 -3.55
N GLU A 88 -0.25 -24.16 -2.29
CA GLU A 88 -0.54 -25.37 -1.49
C GLU A 88 -1.77 -26.11 -2.02
N THR A 89 -2.80 -25.40 -2.48
CA THR A 89 -4.04 -25.99 -2.99
C THR A 89 -3.84 -26.61 -4.38
N GLU A 90 -3.11 -25.95 -5.29
CA GLU A 90 -2.78 -26.51 -6.60
C GLU A 90 -1.78 -27.66 -6.52
N THR A 91 -0.75 -27.57 -5.67
CA THR A 91 0.21 -28.66 -5.48
C THR A 91 -0.49 -29.91 -4.94
N THR A 92 -1.40 -29.74 -3.98
CA THR A 92 -2.18 -30.86 -3.42
C THR A 92 -3.10 -31.48 -4.47
N ASN A 93 -3.79 -30.66 -5.29
CA ASN A 93 -4.66 -31.16 -6.36
C ASN A 93 -3.88 -31.84 -7.50
N THR A 94 -2.70 -31.33 -7.86
CA THR A 94 -1.86 -31.94 -8.90
C THR A 94 -1.32 -33.30 -8.44
N ASN A 95 -0.82 -33.37 -7.19
CA ASN A 95 -0.35 -34.62 -6.61
C ASN A 95 -1.47 -35.68 -6.47
N LEU A 96 -2.70 -35.27 -6.16
CA LEU A 96 -3.85 -36.17 -6.11
C LEU A 96 -4.26 -36.63 -7.52
N ALA A 97 -4.28 -35.74 -8.52
CA ALA A 97 -4.63 -36.11 -9.89
C ALA A 97 -3.61 -37.07 -10.53
N ASP A 98 -2.32 -36.92 -10.24
CA ASP A 98 -1.29 -37.88 -10.68
C ASP A 98 -1.35 -39.21 -9.92
N ALA A 99 -1.87 -39.24 -8.68
CA ALA A 99 -2.09 -40.47 -7.93
C ALA A 99 -3.33 -41.28 -8.37
N PHE A 100 -4.20 -40.69 -9.20
CA PHE A 100 -5.39 -41.34 -9.78
C PHE A 100 -5.23 -41.69 -11.29
N LYS A 101 -4.01 -41.57 -11.85
CA LYS A 101 -3.61 -42.21 -13.11
C LYS A 101 -2.95 -43.56 -12.85
#